data_AF-A0A371D3J5-F1
#
_entry.id   AF-A0A371D3J5-F1
#
_cell.length_a   1.000
_cell.length_b   1.000
_cell.length_c   1.000
_cell.angle_alpha   90.00
_cell.angle_beta   90.00
_cell.angle_gamma   90.00
#
_symmetry.space_group_name_H-M   'P 1'
#
loop_
_entity.id
_entity.type
_entity.pdbx_description
1 polymer ?
#
loop_
_entity_poly.entity_id
_entity_poly.type
_entity_poly.pdbx_seq_one_letter_code
_entity_poly.pdbx_strand_id
1 'polypeptide(L)'
;MSVLQWLQESFPPPPTWRPEDAPDLTGKVVLVTGGNAGIGREITKALLRKNAKVYIATRSADRAQEAIEALAEETGNKAEFLQLDLSDLVKVRESAQAFSK
;
A
#
# COMPACT_ATOMS: atom_id res chain seq x y z
N MET A 1 12.27 34.60 -0.54
CA MET A 1 12.40 33.36 -1.33
C MET A 1 13.48 33.58 -2.38
N SER A 2 14.58 32.82 -2.33
CA SER A 2 15.68 32.93 -3.28
C SER A 2 15.34 32.21 -4.60
N VAL A 3 15.80 32.72 -5.74
CA VAL A 3 15.68 32.04 -7.05
C VAL A 3 16.30 30.64 -7.01
N LEU A 4 17.40 30.47 -6.28
CA LEU A 4 18.03 29.16 -6.07
C LEU A 4 17.10 28.19 -5.33
N GLN A 5 16.43 28.67 -4.28
CA GLN A 5 15.51 27.85 -3.49
C GLN A 5 14.31 27.43 -4.35
N TRP A 6 13.73 28.35 -5.12
CA TRP A 6 12.63 28.05 -6.03
C TRP A 6 13.00 27.02 -7.11
N LEU A 7 14.21 27.10 -7.66
CA LEU A 7 14.73 26.12 -8.61
C LEU A 7 14.91 24.74 -7.97
N GLN A 8 15.44 24.68 -6.74
CA GLN A 8 15.62 23.42 -6.01
C GLN A 8 14.29 22.76 -5.61
N GLU A 9 13.28 23.56 -5.24
CA GLU A 9 11.94 23.06 -4.90
C GLU A 9 11.20 22.55 -6.15
N SER A 10 11.38 23.21 -7.30
CA SER A 10 10.74 22.82 -8.56
C SER A 10 11.39 21.59 -9.20
N PHE A 11 12.68 21.39 -8.96
CA PHE A 11 13.47 20.27 -9.48
C PHE A 11 14.22 19.58 -8.34
N PRO A 12 13.51 18.84 -7.48
CA PRO A 12 14.15 18.13 -6.38
C PRO A 12 15.16 17.12 -6.94
N PRO A 13 16.30 16.91 -6.26
CA PRO A 13 17.24 15.89 -6.64
C PRO A 13 16.59 14.49 -6.55
N PRO A 14 17.16 13.48 -7.22
CA PRO A 14 16.67 12.11 -7.10
C PRO A 14 16.56 11.66 -5.64
N PRO A 15 15.56 10.84 -5.29
CA PRO A 15 15.41 10.36 -3.93
C PRO A 15 16.63 9.52 -3.53
N THR A 16 17.08 9.71 -2.29
CA THR A 16 18.20 8.94 -1.71
C THR A 16 17.82 7.54 -1.26
N TRP A 17 16.52 7.24 -1.20
CA TRP A 17 15.96 5.94 -0.82
C TRP A 17 14.86 5.54 -1.79
N ARG A 18 14.84 4.25 -2.15
CA ARG A 18 13.89 3.67 -3.09
C ARG A 18 13.26 2.41 -2.51
N PRO A 19 12.10 1.96 -3.04
CA PRO A 19 11.45 0.74 -2.56
C PRO A 19 12.35 -0.50 -2.61
N GLU A 20 13.27 -0.59 -3.58
CA GLU A 20 14.28 -1.64 -3.67
C GLU A 20 15.28 -1.66 -2.51
N ASP A 21 15.48 -0.53 -1.82
CA ASP A 21 16.38 -0.42 -0.67
C ASP A 21 15.73 -0.90 0.64
N ALA A 22 14.42 -1.16 0.64
CA ALA A 22 13.74 -1.70 1.80
C ALA A 22 14.31 -3.07 2.20
N PRO A 23 14.42 -3.38 3.51
CA PRO A 23 14.87 -4.69 3.97
C PRO A 23 13.85 -5.77 3.59
N ASP A 24 14.24 -7.03 3.74
CA ASP A 24 13.28 -8.13 3.71
C ASP A 24 12.26 -7.97 4.86
N LEU A 25 10.99 -8.14 4.55
CA LEU A 25 9.86 -7.98 5.46
C LEU A 25 9.16 -9.31 5.75
N THR A 26 9.83 -10.44 5.50
CA THR A 26 9.30 -11.77 5.87
C THR A 26 8.85 -11.78 7.33
N GLY A 27 7.64 -12.28 7.57
CA GLY A 27 7.04 -12.33 8.91
C GLY A 27 6.46 -11.00 9.40
N LYS A 28 6.49 -9.93 8.61
CA LYS A 28 5.78 -8.68 8.89
C LYS A 28 4.40 -8.68 8.24
N VAL A 29 3.43 -8.11 8.96
CA VAL A 29 2.07 -7.87 8.47
C VAL A 29 1.90 -6.38 8.25
N VAL A 30 1.42 -5.99 7.08
CA VAL A 30 1.22 -4.58 6.70
C VAL A 30 -0.20 -4.40 6.18
N LEU A 31 -0.88 -3.35 6.63
CA LEU A 31 -2.20 -2.96 6.17
C LEU A 31 -2.09 -1.65 5.39
N VAL A 32 -2.55 -1.66 4.14
CA VAL A 32 -2.49 -0.51 3.23
C VAL A 32 -3.91 -0.04 2.94
N THR A 33 -4.27 1.13 3.45
CA THR A 33 -5.56 1.77 3.13
C THR A 33 -5.51 2.33 1.71
N GLY A 34 -6.53 2.03 0.90
CA GLY A 34 -6.53 2.40 -0.52
C GLY A 34 -5.47 1.66 -1.36
N GLY A 35 -4.99 0.49 -0.89
CA GLY A 35 -3.94 -0.30 -1.55
C GLY A 35 -4.28 -0.84 -2.94
N ASN A 36 -5.51 -0.65 -3.43
CA ASN A 36 -5.97 -1.17 -4.72
C ASN A 36 -5.69 -0.23 -5.90
N ALA A 37 -5.31 1.03 -5.69
CA ALA A 37 -5.10 1.99 -6.78
C ALA A 37 -4.01 3.04 -6.47
N GLY A 38 -3.54 3.71 -7.53
CA GLY A 38 -2.61 4.84 -7.44
C GLY A 38 -1.37 4.53 -6.60
N ILE A 39 -1.02 5.45 -5.70
CA ILE A 39 0.15 5.34 -4.82
C ILE A 39 0.03 4.11 -3.90
N GLY A 40 -1.17 3.83 -3.37
CA GLY A 40 -1.40 2.68 -2.48
C GLY A 40 -1.11 1.34 -3.17
N ARG A 41 -1.43 1.22 -4.46
CA ARG A 41 -1.10 0.03 -5.27
C ARG A 41 0.39 -0.17 -5.43
N GLU A 42 1.13 0.89 -5.76
CA GLU A 42 2.59 0.79 -5.89
C GLU A 42 3.28 0.52 -4.55
N ILE A 43 2.75 1.06 -3.44
CA ILE A 43 3.20 0.69 -2.09
C ILE A 43 2.96 -0.80 -1.83
N THR A 44 1.76 -1.29 -2.13
CA THR A 44 1.39 -2.72 -1.95
C THR A 44 2.33 -3.61 -2.76
N LYS A 45 2.58 -3.27 -4.02
CA LYS A 45 3.54 -3.96 -4.90
C LYS A 45 4.94 -4.02 -4.32
N ALA A 46 5.45 -2.90 -3.84
CA ALA A 46 6.78 -2.83 -3.22
C ALA A 46 6.86 -3.72 -1.97
N LEU A 47 5.84 -3.68 -1.10
CA LEU A 47 5.79 -4.50 0.11
C LEU A 47 5.70 -6.01 -0.20
N LEU A 48 4.89 -6.39 -1.18
CA LEU A 48 4.78 -7.79 -1.65
C LEU A 48 6.12 -8.30 -2.18
N ARG A 49 6.86 -7.48 -2.95
CA ARG A 49 8.21 -7.82 -3.42
C ARG A 49 9.24 -7.99 -2.30
N LYS A 50 8.93 -7.48 -1.10
CA LYS A 50 9.73 -7.63 0.11
C LYS A 50 9.18 -8.70 1.05
N ASN A 51 8.35 -9.62 0.55
CA ASN A 51 7.82 -10.78 1.29
C ASN A 51 6.95 -10.44 2.50
N ALA A 52 6.43 -9.21 2.60
CA ALA A 52 5.46 -8.86 3.63
C ALA A 52 4.11 -9.57 3.38
N LYS A 53 3.40 -9.92 4.45
CA LYS A 53 1.97 -10.23 4.36
C LYS A 53 1.19 -8.91 4.26
N VAL A 54 0.66 -8.60 3.10
CA VAL A 54 0.00 -7.31 2.85
C VAL A 54 -1.52 -7.47 2.80
N TYR A 55 -2.23 -6.62 3.53
CA TYR A 55 -3.68 -6.46 3.46
C TYR A 55 -4.02 -5.18 2.71
N ILE A 56 -4.81 -5.28 1.64
CA ILE A 56 -5.40 -4.14 0.95
C ILE A 56 -6.74 -3.82 1.64
N ALA A 57 -6.76 -2.70 2.36
CA ALA A 57 -7.93 -2.22 3.06
C ALA A 57 -8.67 -1.17 2.23
N THR A 58 -9.83 -1.52 1.66
CA THR A 58 -10.61 -0.64 0.79
C THR A 58 -12.11 -0.95 0.86
N ARG A 59 -12.92 -0.08 0.27
CA ARG A 59 -14.39 -0.17 0.30
C ARG A 59 -14.98 -1.13 -0.73
N SER A 60 -14.29 -1.36 -1.84
CA SER A 60 -14.82 -2.10 -2.99
C SER A 60 -14.09 -3.41 -3.13
N ALA A 61 -14.77 -4.51 -2.80
CA ALA A 61 -14.23 -5.86 -2.93
C ALA A 61 -13.80 -6.18 -4.37
N ASP A 62 -14.63 -5.84 -5.35
CA ASP A 62 -14.34 -6.12 -6.78
C ASP A 62 -13.05 -5.45 -7.25
N ARG A 63 -12.88 -4.14 -6.96
CA ARG A 63 -11.66 -3.40 -7.30
C ARG A 63 -10.44 -3.89 -6.53
N ALA A 64 -10.63 -4.36 -5.29
CA ALA A 64 -9.55 -4.95 -4.53
C ALA A 64 -9.11 -6.26 -5.16
N GLN A 65 -10.05 -7.11 -5.56
CA GLN A 65 -9.79 -8.42 -6.14
C GLN A 65 -9.04 -8.30 -7.48
N GLU A 66 -9.47 -7.40 -8.36
CA GLU A 66 -8.77 -7.09 -9.60
C GLU A 66 -7.32 -6.65 -9.34
N ALA A 67 -7.12 -5.74 -8.37
CA ALA A 67 -5.78 -5.30 -8.00
C ALA A 67 -4.92 -6.43 -7.39
N ILE A 68 -5.51 -7.30 -6.56
CA ILE A 68 -4.84 -8.45 -5.94
C ILE A 68 -4.35 -9.42 -7.00
N GLU A 69 -5.16 -9.71 -8.02
CA GLU A 69 -4.79 -10.60 -9.12
C GLU A 69 -3.64 -10.03 -9.95
N ALA A 70 -3.75 -8.77 -10.38
CA ALA A 70 -2.69 -8.09 -11.11
C ALA A 70 -1.38 -8.02 -10.30
N LEU A 71 -1.46 -7.73 -9.00
CA LEU A 71 -0.29 -7.68 -8.12
C LEU A 71 0.33 -9.07 -7.91
N ALA A 72 -0.49 -10.12 -7.84
CA ALA A 72 0.01 -11.49 -7.74
C ALA A 72 0.80 -11.90 -8.98
N GLU A 73 0.32 -11.53 -10.18
CA GLU A 73 1.06 -11.74 -11.43
C GLU A 73 2.37 -10.93 -11.48
N GLU A 74 2.35 -9.67 -11.03
CA GLU A 74 3.51 -8.77 -11.09
C GLU A 74 4.60 -9.03 -10.04
N THR A 75 4.26 -9.70 -8.94
CA THR A 75 5.15 -9.87 -7.79
C THR A 75 5.41 -11.31 -7.40
N GLY A 76 4.56 -12.25 -7.85
CA GLY A 76 4.57 -13.65 -7.39
C GLY A 76 3.98 -13.85 -5.99
N ASN A 77 3.59 -12.77 -5.29
CA ASN A 77 3.02 -12.80 -3.94
C ASN A 77 1.61 -12.20 -3.95
N LYS A 78 0.70 -12.78 -3.17
CA LYS A 78 -0.71 -12.38 -3.14
C LYS A 78 -1.01 -11.54 -1.89
N ALA A 79 -1.68 -10.42 -2.07
CA ALA A 79 -2.22 -9.64 -0.95
C ALA A 79 -3.58 -10.19 -0.50
N GLU A 80 -3.96 -9.87 0.73
CA GLU A 80 -5.25 -10.21 1.33
C GLU A 80 -6.20 -9.02 1.23
N PHE A 81 -7.49 -9.29 1.05
CA PHE A 81 -8.51 -8.25 1.07
C PHE A 81 -9.02 -7.99 2.49
N LEU A 82 -9.17 -6.72 2.86
CA LEU A 82 -9.93 -6.30 4.05
C LEU A 82 -10.95 -5.23 3.65
N GLN A 83 -12.24 -5.54 3.82
CA GLN A 83 -13.29 -4.53 3.67
C GLN A 83 -13.09 -3.46 4.74
N LEU A 84 -12.93 -2.20 4.34
CA LEU A 84 -12.78 -1.06 5.24
C LEU A 84 -13.44 0.18 4.65
N ASP A 85 -14.34 0.80 5.42
CA ASP A 85 -14.86 2.13 5.14
C ASP A 85 -14.45 3.11 6.25
N LEU A 86 -13.50 3.99 5.94
CA LEU A 86 -13.00 5.01 6.86
C LEU A 86 -13.99 6.16 7.10
N SER A 87 -15.07 6.25 6.32
CA SER A 87 -16.12 7.25 6.54
C SER A 87 -17.15 6.83 7.60
N ASP A 88 -17.13 5.57 8.04
CA ASP A 88 -18.04 5.03 9.06
C ASP A 88 -17.26 4.38 10.21
N LEU A 89 -17.29 5.01 11.39
CA LEU A 89 -16.57 4.52 12.58
C LEU A 89 -17.10 3.18 13.13
N VAL A 90 -18.34 2.80 12.82
CA VAL A 90 -18.86 1.46 13.13
C VAL A 90 -18.16 0.45 12.22
N LYS A 91 -18.08 0.73 10.92
CA LYS A 91 -17.35 -0.11 9.96
C LYS A 91 -15.86 -0.21 10.24
N VAL A 92 -15.22 0.87 10.70
CA VAL A 92 -13.82 0.81 11.15
C VAL A 92 -13.66 -0.19 12.30
N ARG A 93 -14.55 -0.18 13.30
CA ARG A 93 -14.50 -1.13 14.42
C ARG A 93 -14.75 -2.56 13.98
N GLU A 94 -15.75 -2.78 13.13
CA GLU A 94 -16.04 -4.11 12.54
C GLU A 94 -14.82 -4.65 11.77
N SER A 95 -14.17 -3.80 10.97
CA SER A 95 -12.99 -4.17 10.18
C SER A 95 -11.80 -4.53 11.08
N ALA A 96 -11.56 -3.74 12.14
CA ALA A 96 -10.50 -4.02 13.11
C ALA A 96 -10.73 -5.34 13.86
N GLN A 97 -11.97 -5.63 14.23
CA GLN A 97 -12.36 -6.91 14.84
C GLN A 97 -12.19 -8.09 13.88
N ALA A 98 -12.54 -7.92 12.60
CA ALA A 98 -12.33 -8.94 11.58
C ALA A 98 -10.85 -9.23 11.33
N PHE A 99 -9.99 -8.20 11.37
CA PHE A 99 -8.54 -8.34 11.18
C PHE A 99 -7.83 -9.01 12.35
N SER A 100 -8.37 -8.90 13.57
CA SER A 100 -7.72 -9.39 14.80
C SER A 100 -8.09 -10.84 15.18
N LYS A 101 -8.84 -11.54 14.32
CA LYS A 101 -9.19 -12.95 14.47
C LYS A 101 -8.17 -13.84 13.76
#